data_AF-A0A5C9BAL3-F1
#
_entry.id   AF-A0A5C9BAL3-F1
#
_cell.length_a   1.000
_cell.length_b   1.000
_cell.length_c   1.000
_cell.angle_alpha   90.00
_cell.angle_beta   90.00
_cell.angle_gamma   90.00
#
_symmetry.space_group_name_H-M   'P 1'
#
loop_
_entity.id
_entity.type
_entity.pdbx_description
1 polymer ?
#
loop_
_entity_poly.entity_id
_entity_poly.type
_entity_poly.pdbx_seq_one_letter_code
_entity_poly.pdbx_strand_id
1 'polypeptide(L)'
;LLCCLPHAMVPCELSYANSFRVVILQFLDRYNFDIATVKRSCVHFVQPNGHIIPFDTFNIFYRDGAEGAAVLAEARQGDRS
;
A
#
# COMPACT_ATOMS: atom_id res chain seq x y z
N LEU A 1 -17.49 5.31 10.46
CA LEU A 1 -17.20 5.45 9.01
C LEU A 1 -16.57 6.78 8.63
N LEU A 2 -17.04 7.92 9.16
CA LEU A 2 -16.59 9.26 8.75
C LEU A 2 -16.06 10.09 9.93
N CYS A 3 -15.07 9.56 10.66
CA CYS A 3 -14.56 10.19 11.90
C CYS A 3 -13.95 11.61 11.68
N CYS A 4 -13.53 11.93 10.45
CA CYS A 4 -12.95 13.24 10.11
C CYS A 4 -13.96 14.23 9.50
N LEU A 5 -15.23 13.82 9.32
CA LEU A 5 -16.27 14.61 8.65
C LEU A 5 -17.56 14.63 9.50
N PRO A 6 -17.54 15.29 10.68
CA PRO A 6 -18.65 15.23 11.63
C PRO A 6 -19.93 15.95 11.17
N HIS A 7 -19.82 16.89 10.23
CA HIS A 7 -20.95 17.66 9.70
C HIS A 7 -21.46 17.20 8.33
N ALA A 8 -21.01 16.05 7.83
CA ALA A 8 -21.58 15.49 6.62
C ALA A 8 -23.05 15.09 6.88
N MET A 9 -23.95 15.36 5.93
CA MET A 9 -25.31 14.79 5.96
C MET A 9 -25.21 13.30 5.64
N VAL A 10 -25.06 12.49 6.69
CA VAL A 10 -24.90 11.04 6.59
C VAL A 10 -26.26 10.38 6.85
N PRO A 11 -26.75 9.51 5.94
CA PRO A 11 -27.94 8.70 6.20
C PRO A 11 -27.76 7.85 7.47
N CYS A 12 -28.80 7.74 8.30
CA CYS A 12 -28.75 6.97 9.56
C CYS A 12 -28.41 5.49 9.34
N GLU A 13 -28.75 4.95 8.17
CA GLU A 13 -28.53 3.56 7.77
C GLU A 13 -27.10 3.26 7.27
N LEU A 14 -26.23 4.28 7.15
CA LEU A 14 -24.88 4.11 6.60
C LEU A 14 -23.98 3.38 7.61
N SER A 15 -23.90 2.06 7.45
CA SER A 15 -23.04 1.18 8.22
C SER A 15 -21.91 0.59 7.35
N TYR A 16 -20.97 -0.14 7.97
CA TYR A 16 -19.93 -0.85 7.21
C TYR A 16 -20.53 -1.92 6.30
N ALA A 17 -21.62 -2.57 6.74
CA ALA A 17 -22.33 -3.59 5.97
C ALA A 17 -23.02 -3.02 4.74
N ASN A 18 -23.35 -1.73 4.75
CA ASN A 18 -24.17 -1.07 3.74
C ASN A 18 -23.36 -0.04 2.93
N SER A 19 -22.05 -0.26 2.78
CA SER A 19 -21.14 0.66 2.10
C SER A 19 -20.54 0.05 0.83
N PHE A 20 -20.67 0.75 -0.29
CA PHE A 20 -19.93 0.46 -1.52
C PHE A 20 -18.70 1.36 -1.59
N ARG A 21 -17.51 0.77 -1.81
CA ARG A 21 -16.23 1.50 -1.84
C ARG A 21 -15.59 1.35 -3.20
N VAL A 22 -15.26 2.49 -3.81
CA VAL A 22 -14.34 2.56 -4.94
C VAL A 22 -13.01 3.03 -4.39
N VAL A 23 -11.95 2.26 -4.64
CA VAL A 23 -10.59 2.62 -4.23
C VAL A 23 -9.79 2.86 -5.50
N ILE A 24 -9.14 4.02 -5.57
CA ILE A 24 -8.19 4.35 -6.63
C ILE A 24 -6.80 4.24 -6.01
N LEU A 25 -5.99 3.37 -6.59
CA LEU A 25 -4.61 3.13 -6.17
C LEU A 25 -3.69 3.41 -7.36
N GLN A 26 -2.44 3.71 -7.07
CA GLN A 26 -1.43 3.95 -8.09
C GLN A 26 -0.14 3.23 -7.71
N PHE A 27 0.63 2.84 -8.73
CA PHE A 27 2.03 2.52 -8.50
C PHE A 27 2.81 3.81 -8.24
N LEU A 28 3.64 3.80 -7.21
CA LEU A 28 4.62 4.83 -6.95
C LEU A 28 5.83 4.64 -7.89
N ASP A 29 6.54 5.73 -8.10
CA ASP A 29 7.80 5.82 -8.81
C ASP A 29 8.78 6.73 -8.04
N ARG A 30 9.97 6.93 -8.60
CA ARG A 30 11.05 7.72 -7.96
C ARG A 30 10.69 9.20 -7.68
N TYR A 31 9.69 9.77 -8.35
CA TYR A 31 9.32 11.17 -8.22
C TYR A 31 8.18 11.41 -7.22
N ASN A 32 7.32 10.40 -7.01
CA ASN A 32 6.17 10.49 -6.12
C ASN A 32 6.25 9.50 -4.94
N PHE A 33 7.44 8.94 -4.68
CA PHE A 33 7.67 8.02 -3.59
C PHE A 33 7.48 8.70 -2.22
N ASP A 34 6.55 8.19 -1.42
CA ASP A 34 6.27 8.67 -0.07
C ASP A 34 6.15 7.50 0.92
N ILE A 35 7.06 7.44 1.89
CA ILE A 35 7.10 6.41 2.93
C ILE A 35 5.84 6.42 3.79
N ALA A 36 5.24 7.59 4.06
CA ALA A 36 4.04 7.67 4.89
C ALA A 36 2.83 7.01 4.20
N THR A 37 2.71 7.18 2.88
CA THR A 37 1.73 6.47 2.05
C THR A 37 1.97 4.96 2.06
N VAL A 38 3.21 4.52 1.85
CA VAL A 38 3.55 3.07 1.85
C VAL A 38 3.18 2.41 3.18
N LYS A 39 3.45 3.07 4.32
CA LYS A 39 3.09 2.56 5.65
C LYS A 39 1.58 2.44 5.91
N ARG A 40 0.76 3.16 5.16
CA ARG A 40 -0.71 3.11 5.24
C ARG A 40 -1.33 2.32 4.10
N SER A 41 -0.53 1.68 3.26
CA SER A 41 -1.04 0.85 2.18
C SER A 41 -1.91 -0.26 2.76
N CYS A 42 -3.05 -0.52 2.10
CA CYS A 42 -4.01 -1.53 2.52
C CYS A 42 -4.12 -2.69 1.52
N VAL A 43 -3.42 -2.60 0.38
CA VAL A 43 -3.45 -3.61 -0.68
C VAL A 43 -2.05 -4.15 -0.88
N HIS A 44 -1.92 -5.47 -0.77
CA HIS A 44 -0.63 -6.14 -0.77
C HIS A 44 -0.69 -7.45 -1.57
N PHE A 45 0.44 -7.78 -2.20
CA PHE A 45 0.68 -9.11 -2.74
C PHE A 45 1.25 -9.99 -1.65
N VAL A 46 0.64 -11.16 -1.44
CA VAL A 46 1.14 -12.18 -0.50
C VAL A 46 1.87 -13.25 -1.31
N GLN A 47 3.14 -13.46 -0.98
CA GLN A 47 3.95 -14.51 -1.60
C GLN A 47 3.78 -15.84 -0.85
N PRO A 48 3.98 -17.00 -1.52
CA PRO A 48 3.89 -18.31 -0.87
C PRO A 48 4.84 -18.52 0.33
N ASN A 49 5.96 -17.79 0.36
CA ASN A 49 6.91 -17.79 1.48
C ASN A 49 6.48 -16.88 2.66
N GLY A 50 5.27 -16.30 2.61
CA GLY A 50 4.72 -15.44 3.66
C GLY A 50 5.15 -13.98 3.58
N HIS A 51 5.96 -13.57 2.60
CA HIS A 51 6.29 -12.16 2.42
C HIS A 51 5.06 -11.35 1.96
N ILE A 52 4.89 -10.18 2.58
CA ILE A 52 3.84 -9.21 2.25
C ILE A 52 4.51 -8.05 1.51
N ILE A 53 4.06 -7.81 0.27
CA ILE A 53 4.61 -6.78 -0.61
C ILE A 53 3.55 -5.71 -0.85
N PRO A 54 3.81 -4.43 -0.52
CA PRO A 54 2.88 -3.34 -0.82
C PRO A 54 2.63 -3.22 -2.33
N PHE A 55 1.37 -3.09 -2.73
CA PHE A 55 1.00 -2.94 -4.14
C PHE A 55 1.68 -1.72 -4.76
N ASP A 56 1.63 -0.59 -4.05
CA ASP A 56 2.05 0.71 -4.57
C ASP A 56 3.56 0.74 -4.89
N THR A 57 4.39 -0.05 -4.20
CA THR A 57 5.85 -0.08 -4.40
C THR A 57 6.34 -1.25 -5.25
N PHE A 58 5.42 -2.09 -5.74
CA PHE A 58 5.75 -3.31 -6.47
C PHE A 58 6.66 -3.05 -7.67
N ASN A 59 6.32 -2.07 -8.51
CA ASN A 59 7.08 -1.76 -9.72
C ASN A 59 8.47 -1.16 -9.46
N ILE A 60 8.71 -0.58 -8.27
CA ILE A 60 10.00 -0.02 -7.91
C ILE A 60 10.94 -1.10 -7.39
N PHE A 61 10.47 -2.04 -6.57
CA PHE A 61 11.37 -2.94 -5.83
C PHE A 61 11.19 -4.44 -6.08
N TYR A 62 10.01 -4.89 -6.53
CA TYR A 62 9.64 -6.30 -6.48
C TYR A 62 9.35 -6.93 -7.83
N ARG A 63 9.01 -6.12 -8.85
CA ARG A 63 8.86 -6.58 -10.22
C ARG A 63 10.21 -7.04 -10.79
N ASP A 64 10.20 -8.05 -11.64
CA ASP A 64 11.40 -8.44 -12.38
C ASP A 64 11.94 -7.25 -13.20
N GLY A 65 13.24 -6.97 -13.05
CA GLY A 65 13.89 -5.82 -13.67
C GLY A 65 13.54 -4.46 -13.05
N ALA A 66 12.96 -4.43 -11.85
CA ALA A 66 12.68 -3.17 -11.16
C ALA A 66 13.97 -2.43 -10.76
N GLU A 67 13.99 -1.11 -10.91
CA GLU A 67 15.16 -0.26 -10.67
C GLU A 67 15.71 -0.39 -9.25
N GLY A 68 14.84 -0.53 -8.25
CA GLY A 68 15.18 -0.65 -6.83
C GLY A 68 15.46 -2.08 -6.36
N ALA A 69 15.41 -3.08 -7.24
CA ALA A 69 15.55 -4.48 -6.84
C ALA A 69 16.91 -4.79 -6.19
N ALA A 70 18.00 -4.20 -6.70
CA ALA A 70 19.35 -4.39 -6.17
C ALA A 70 19.47 -3.85 -4.73
N VAL A 71 19.01 -2.62 -4.50
CA VAL A 71 19.02 -1.97 -3.18
C VAL A 71 18.16 -2.76 -2.17
N LEU A 72 17.01 -3.26 -2.59
CA LEU A 72 16.18 -4.12 -1.74
C LEU A 72 16.90 -5.42 -1.35
N ALA A 73 17.62 -6.04 -2.29
CA ALA A 73 18.38 -7.26 -2.04
C ALA A 73 19.51 -7.02 -1.02
N GLU A 74 20.24 -5.91 -1.15
CA GLU A 74 21.28 -5.47 -0.22
C GLU A 74 20.71 -5.19 1.18
N ALA A 75 19.63 -4.40 1.27
CA ALA A 75 18.99 -4.07 2.54
C ALA A 75 18.53 -5.33 3.30
N ARG A 76 17.99 -6.33 2.60
CA ARG A 76 17.57 -7.62 3.18
C ARG A 76 18.75 -8.51 3.62
N GLN A 77 19.94 -8.31 3.08
CA GLN A 77 21.13 -9.01 3.54
C GLN A 77 21.64 -8.43 4.86
N GLY A 78 21.58 -7.11 5.03
CA GLY A 78 21.96 -6.42 6.26
C GLY A 78 21.04 -6.70 7.46
N ASP A 79 19.75 -6.99 7.22
CA ASP A 79 18.77 -7.30 8.28
C ASP A 79 18.92 -8.72 8.88
N ARG A 80 19.85 -9.52 8.35
CA ARG A 80 20.13 -10.91 8.79
C ARG A 80 21.43 -11.05 9.59
N SER A 81 22.09 -9.95 9.97
CA SER A 81 23.25 -9.91 10.88
C SER A 81 22.86 -9.34 12.24
#